data_AF-D4N7C2-F1
#
_entry.id   AF-D4N7C2-F1
#
_cell.length_a   1.000
_cell.length_b   1.000
_cell.length_c   1.000
_cell.angle_alpha   90.00
_cell.angle_beta   90.00
_cell.angle_gamma   90.00
#
_symmetry.space_group_name_H-M   'P 1'
#
loop_
_entity.id
_entity.type
_entity.pdbx_description
1 polymer ?
#
loop_
_entity_poly.entity_id
_entity_poly.type
_entity_poly.pdbx_seq_one_letter_code
_entity_poly.pdbx_strand_id
1 'polypeptide(L)'
;WSLTGEFPGVFLYHCGADGLNGVWEHISNGMYGGIVVHPTNEEPAKEFYMVFSELYNSADRGPFVGTNGTAGSFDIGKFITNNADLVLTNGMSHKYVPAVGEVNKLELNKDAEIFKVKPGELTRWYIVNP
;
A
#
# COMPACT_ATOMS: atom_id res chain seq x y z
N TRP A 1 -23.37 13.41 -1.22
CA TRP A 1 -23.94 12.06 -1.04
C TRP A 1 -23.52 11.54 0.34
N SER A 2 -24.22 10.55 0.89
CA SER A 2 -23.87 9.88 2.15
C SER A 2 -23.85 8.37 1.93
N LEU A 3 -22.92 7.66 2.60
CA LEU A 3 -22.83 6.21 2.60
C LEU A 3 -23.11 5.68 4.01
N THR A 4 -23.73 4.49 4.08
CA THR A 4 -23.94 3.72 5.32
C THR A 4 -23.29 2.36 5.16
N GLY A 5 -22.41 1.98 6.10
CA GLY A 5 -21.77 0.67 6.12
C GLY A 5 -22.72 -0.39 6.68
N GLU A 6 -23.59 -0.95 5.84
CA GLU A 6 -24.57 -1.96 6.25
C GLU A 6 -23.96 -3.35 6.49
N PHE A 7 -22.80 -3.63 5.87
CA PHE A 7 -22.16 -4.93 5.89
C PHE A 7 -20.80 -4.86 6.58
N PRO A 8 -20.59 -5.63 7.66
CA PRO A 8 -19.29 -5.74 8.28
C PRO A 8 -18.24 -6.31 7.33
N GLY A 9 -17.03 -5.76 7.36
CA GLY A 9 -15.94 -6.21 6.49
C GLY A 9 -14.83 -5.19 6.32
N VAL A 10 -13.83 -5.56 5.52
CA VAL A 10 -12.76 -4.68 5.06
C VAL A 10 -12.94 -4.46 3.57
N PHE A 11 -13.03 -3.20 3.16
CA PHE A 11 -13.30 -2.81 1.79
C PHE A 11 -12.17 -1.96 1.26
N LEU A 12 -11.55 -2.36 0.16
CA LEU A 12 -10.66 -1.50 -0.59
C LEU A 12 -11.45 -0.32 -1.16
N TYR A 13 -10.97 0.90 -0.95
CA TYR A 13 -11.41 2.08 -1.68
C TYR A 13 -10.25 2.63 -2.51
N HIS A 14 -10.58 3.30 -3.60
CA HIS A 14 -9.60 4.01 -4.40
C HIS A 14 -10.23 5.19 -5.15
N CYS A 15 -9.38 6.05 -5.70
CA CYS A 15 -9.83 7.11 -6.60
C CYS A 15 -10.32 6.51 -7.92
N GLY A 16 -11.51 6.90 -8.35
CA GLY A 16 -12.12 6.50 -9.63
C GLY A 16 -12.10 7.59 -10.70
N ALA A 17 -11.28 8.62 -10.53
CA ALA A 17 -11.17 9.72 -11.50
C ALA A 17 -10.65 9.21 -12.86
N ASP A 18 -10.93 9.99 -13.91
CA ASP A 18 -10.55 9.71 -15.31
C ASP A 18 -11.08 8.39 -15.92
N GLY A 19 -12.01 7.73 -15.21
CA GLY A 19 -12.71 6.54 -15.65
C GLY A 19 -11.76 5.42 -16.08
N LEU A 20 -12.21 4.56 -16.99
CA LEU A 20 -11.43 3.40 -17.46
C LEU A 20 -10.10 3.78 -18.15
N ASN A 21 -9.88 5.04 -18.52
CA ASN A 21 -8.67 5.43 -19.24
C ASN A 21 -7.58 6.04 -18.34
N GLY A 22 -7.91 6.41 -17.10
CA GLY A 22 -6.95 7.02 -16.18
C GLY A 22 -6.98 6.47 -14.76
N VAL A 23 -7.99 5.70 -14.37
CA VAL A 23 -8.11 5.15 -13.00
C VAL A 23 -6.85 4.43 -12.52
N TRP A 24 -6.13 3.74 -13.42
CA TRP A 24 -4.88 3.04 -13.15
C TRP A 24 -3.79 3.97 -12.63
N GLU A 25 -3.66 5.17 -13.21
CA GLU A 25 -2.66 6.15 -12.79
C GLU A 25 -2.95 6.65 -11.36
N HIS A 26 -4.22 6.90 -11.03
CA HIS A 26 -4.60 7.34 -9.69
C HIS A 26 -4.31 6.25 -8.65
N ILE A 27 -4.66 5.00 -8.95
CA ILE A 27 -4.37 3.86 -8.07
C ILE A 27 -2.85 3.69 -7.93
N SER A 28 -2.10 3.59 -9.03
CA SER A 28 -0.65 3.37 -9.00
C SER A 28 0.13 4.51 -8.32
N ASN A 29 -0.41 5.73 -8.31
CA ASN A 29 0.16 6.86 -7.57
C ASN A 29 -0.21 6.87 -6.07
N GLY A 30 -0.92 5.87 -5.57
CA GLY A 30 -1.18 5.71 -4.14
C GLY A 30 -2.58 6.14 -3.69
N MET A 31 -3.50 6.46 -4.59
CA MET A 31 -4.86 6.90 -4.23
C MET A 31 -5.78 5.73 -3.90
N TYR A 32 -5.42 4.96 -2.88
CA TYR A 32 -6.16 3.80 -2.38
C TYR A 32 -6.08 3.71 -0.86
N GLY A 33 -6.98 2.91 -0.28
CA GLY A 33 -6.96 2.58 1.13
C GLY A 33 -8.05 1.57 1.46
N GLY A 34 -8.36 1.44 2.74
CA GLY A 34 -9.28 0.46 3.27
C GLY A 34 -10.29 1.13 4.19
N ILE A 35 -11.54 0.71 4.08
CA ILE A 35 -12.60 1.02 5.02
C ILE A 35 -12.86 -0.24 5.84
N VAL A 36 -12.81 -0.11 7.15
CA VAL A 36 -13.22 -1.17 8.07
C VAL A 36 -14.61 -0.84 8.58
N VAL A 37 -15.55 -1.74 8.34
CA VAL A 37 -16.90 -1.71 8.92
C VAL A 37 -16.94 -2.80 9.98
N HIS A 38 -16.88 -2.39 11.25
CA HIS A 38 -16.92 -3.33 12.36
C HIS A 38 -18.33 -3.91 12.54
N PRO A 39 -18.46 -5.23 12.82
CA PRO A 39 -19.71 -5.78 13.29
C PRO A 39 -20.05 -5.25 14.68
N THR A 40 -21.33 -5.12 15.01
CA THR A 40 -21.79 -4.55 16.28
C THR A 40 -21.37 -5.36 17.51
N ASN A 41 -21.04 -6.64 17.34
CA ASN A 41 -20.66 -7.57 18.40
C ASN A 41 -19.18 -7.98 18.34
N GLU A 42 -18.32 -7.16 17.74
CA GLU A 42 -16.89 -7.46 17.63
C GLU A 42 -16.18 -7.39 18.99
N GLU A 43 -15.38 -8.42 19.31
CA GLU A 43 -14.51 -8.39 20.49
C GLU A 43 -13.40 -7.34 20.31
N PRO A 44 -13.13 -6.49 21.32
CA PRO A 44 -12.00 -5.57 21.29
C PRO A 44 -10.67 -6.30 21.07
N ALA A 45 -9.93 -5.89 20.04
CA ALA A 45 -8.60 -6.39 19.74
C ALA A 45 -7.64 -5.21 19.56
N LYS A 46 -6.33 -5.48 19.63
CA LYS A 46 -5.36 -4.53 19.11
C LYS A 46 -5.34 -4.62 17.59
N GLU A 47 -5.61 -3.51 16.92
CA GLU A 47 -5.84 -3.51 15.48
C GLU A 47 -4.67 -2.93 14.71
N PHE A 48 -4.38 -3.55 13.56
CA PHE A 48 -3.37 -3.13 12.62
C PHE A 48 -3.96 -3.04 11.23
N TYR A 49 -3.52 -2.04 10.48
CA TYR A 49 -3.92 -1.82 9.10
C TYR A 49 -2.69 -1.88 8.19
N MET A 50 -2.82 -2.65 7.11
CA MET A 50 -1.75 -2.90 6.16
C MET A 50 -2.28 -2.85 4.73
N VAL A 51 -1.53 -2.19 3.87
CA VAL A 51 -1.78 -2.12 2.43
C VAL A 51 -0.58 -2.69 1.71
N PHE A 52 -0.77 -3.71 0.90
CA PHE A 52 0.20 -4.05 -0.13
C PHE A 52 -0.09 -3.22 -1.37
N SER A 53 0.92 -2.92 -2.16
CA SER A 53 0.75 -2.29 -3.47
C SER A 53 2.00 -2.42 -4.32
N GLU A 54 1.89 -2.03 -5.58
CA GLU A 54 2.97 -2.02 -6.54
C GLU A 54 3.18 -0.60 -7.08
N LEU A 55 4.42 -0.26 -7.40
CA LEU A 55 4.80 1.02 -8.01
C LEU A 55 5.32 0.78 -9.43
N TYR A 56 4.81 1.58 -10.36
CA TYR A 56 5.17 1.55 -11.78
C TYR A 56 5.64 2.94 -12.20
N ASN A 57 6.96 3.14 -12.25
CA ASN A 57 7.60 4.44 -12.33
C ASN A 57 8.48 4.57 -13.58
N SER A 58 8.27 5.63 -14.35
CA SER A 58 9.05 5.93 -15.56
C SER A 58 10.49 6.39 -15.28
N ALA A 59 10.82 6.79 -14.05
CA ALA A 59 12.18 7.21 -13.70
C ALA A 59 13.10 6.04 -13.31
N ASP A 60 12.57 4.83 -13.11
CA ASP A 60 13.43 3.67 -12.86
C ASP A 60 14.14 3.25 -14.15
N ARG A 61 15.46 3.15 -14.07
CA ARG A 61 16.37 2.87 -15.21
C ARG A 61 16.80 1.40 -15.27
N GLY A 62 16.08 0.53 -14.56
CA GLY A 62 16.28 -0.91 -14.59
C GLY A 62 16.98 -1.46 -13.35
N PRO A 63 17.19 -2.78 -13.32
CA PRO A 63 17.64 -3.50 -12.14
C PRO A 63 18.91 -2.90 -11.53
N PHE A 64 18.86 -2.62 -10.22
CA PHE A 64 19.97 -2.09 -9.42
C PHE A 64 20.48 -0.68 -9.79
N VAL A 65 19.81 0.03 -10.72
CA VAL A 65 20.17 1.41 -11.10
C VAL A 65 19.40 2.43 -10.25
N GLY A 66 18.10 2.22 -10.10
CA GLY A 66 17.18 3.14 -9.45
C GLY A 66 17.04 4.49 -10.17
N THR A 67 16.36 5.41 -9.50
CA THR A 67 15.89 6.67 -10.12
C THR A 67 16.88 7.84 -10.03
N ASN A 68 18.02 7.66 -9.36
CA ASN A 68 18.96 8.73 -9.04
C ASN A 68 18.30 9.94 -8.34
N GLY A 69 17.30 9.68 -7.48
CA GLY A 69 16.57 10.73 -6.75
C GLY A 69 15.55 11.49 -7.61
N THR A 70 15.33 11.08 -8.85
CA THR A 70 14.30 11.67 -9.72
C THR A 70 12.95 11.02 -9.42
N ALA A 71 11.93 11.84 -9.16
CA ALA A 71 10.56 11.37 -9.16
C ALA A 71 10.11 11.19 -10.61
N GLY A 72 9.63 10.01 -10.97
CA GLY A 72 9.02 9.81 -12.28
C GLY A 72 7.50 9.84 -12.20
N SER A 73 6.89 9.49 -13.31
CA SER A 73 5.44 9.41 -13.49
C SER A 73 5.02 7.96 -13.65
N PHE A 74 3.71 7.72 -13.64
CA PHE A 74 3.15 6.40 -13.93
C PHE A 74 3.63 5.86 -15.29
N ASP A 75 4.08 4.61 -15.32
CA ASP A 75 4.45 3.90 -16.54
C ASP A 75 3.41 2.82 -16.88
N ILE A 76 2.53 3.13 -17.82
CA ILE A 76 1.46 2.22 -18.28
C ILE A 76 2.04 0.95 -18.93
N GLY A 77 3.19 1.03 -19.59
CA GLY A 77 3.81 -0.12 -20.24
C GLY A 77 4.27 -1.16 -19.23
N LYS A 78 4.86 -0.71 -18.12
CA LYS A 78 5.21 -1.57 -16.98
C LYS A 78 3.97 -2.15 -16.28
N PHE A 79 2.94 -1.33 -16.10
CA PHE A 79 1.67 -1.77 -15.47
C PHE A 79 0.99 -2.90 -16.25
N ILE A 80 0.75 -2.73 -17.55
CA ILE A 80 0.03 -3.74 -18.36
C ILE A 80 0.84 -5.02 -18.56
N THR A 81 2.16 -4.97 -18.34
CA THR A 81 3.05 -6.13 -18.41
C THR A 81 3.36 -6.73 -17.03
N ASN A 82 2.73 -6.22 -15.97
CA ASN A 82 2.91 -6.66 -14.59
C ASN A 82 4.38 -6.66 -14.15
N ASN A 83 5.11 -5.61 -14.55
CA ASN A 83 6.54 -5.45 -14.30
C ASN A 83 6.77 -4.28 -13.33
N ALA A 84 6.40 -4.49 -12.07
CA ALA A 84 6.51 -3.48 -11.02
C ALA A 84 7.98 -3.15 -10.69
N ASP A 85 8.27 -1.87 -10.47
CA ASP A 85 9.59 -1.42 -10.01
C ASP A 85 9.77 -1.70 -8.51
N LEU A 86 8.70 -1.55 -7.72
CA LEU A 86 8.70 -1.84 -6.30
C LEU A 86 7.41 -2.53 -5.88
N VAL A 87 7.55 -3.51 -4.98
CA VAL A 87 6.44 -4.00 -4.15
C VAL A 87 6.51 -3.28 -2.80
N LEU A 88 5.39 -2.75 -2.36
CA LEU A 88 5.27 -1.84 -1.23
C LEU A 88 4.39 -2.44 -0.14
N THR A 89 4.67 -2.06 1.10
CA THR A 89 3.80 -2.25 2.26
C THR A 89 3.57 -0.90 2.92
N ASN A 90 2.32 -0.45 3.01
CA ASN A 90 1.92 0.89 3.45
C ASN A 90 2.65 2.00 2.68
N GLY A 91 2.75 1.85 1.35
CA GLY A 91 3.42 2.80 0.45
C GLY A 91 4.95 2.74 0.47
N MET A 92 5.54 1.70 1.08
CA MET A 92 6.96 1.65 1.41
C MET A 92 7.60 0.33 1.00
N SER A 93 8.73 0.35 0.30
CA SER A 93 9.48 -0.88 0.03
C SER A 93 10.28 -1.30 1.27
N HIS A 94 10.27 -2.59 1.61
CA HIS A 94 11.09 -3.22 2.68
C HIS A 94 10.94 -2.66 4.12
N LYS A 95 9.85 -1.95 4.45
CA LYS A 95 9.67 -1.25 5.75
C LYS A 95 9.64 -2.15 6.99
N TYR A 96 9.00 -3.32 6.90
CA TYR A 96 8.72 -4.17 8.07
C TYR A 96 9.69 -5.35 8.21
N VAL A 97 10.72 -5.43 7.36
CA VAL A 97 11.74 -6.48 7.40
C VAL A 97 13.08 -5.84 7.80
N PRO A 98 13.48 -5.92 9.08
CA PRO A 98 14.82 -5.52 9.47
C PRO A 98 15.82 -6.55 8.92
N ALA A 99 16.41 -6.23 7.77
CA ALA A 99 17.60 -6.82 7.16
C ALA A 99 17.56 -8.32 6.80
N VAL A 100 17.41 -8.60 5.50
CA VAL A 100 18.25 -9.60 4.81
C VAL A 100 18.74 -8.97 3.50
N GLY A 101 20.00 -8.53 3.48
CA GLY A 101 20.66 -7.94 2.31
C GLY A 101 20.42 -6.44 2.12
N GLU A 102 21.49 -5.65 2.21
CA GLU A 102 21.57 -4.19 1.95
C GLU A 102 20.94 -3.81 0.58
N VAL A 103 20.35 -2.66 0.27
CA VAL A 103 20.48 -1.27 0.72
C VAL A 103 19.11 -0.58 0.51
N ASN A 104 18.39 -0.16 1.56
CA ASN A 104 17.30 0.80 1.38
C ASN A 104 17.89 2.21 1.30
N LYS A 105 18.14 2.72 0.09
CA LYS A 105 18.59 4.13 -0.11
C LYS A 105 17.44 5.14 0.00
N LEU A 106 16.20 4.65 0.07
CA LEU A 106 14.99 5.46 0.04
C LEU A 106 14.27 5.35 1.39
N GLU A 107 14.50 6.32 2.28
CA GLU A 107 13.68 6.50 3.48
C GLU A 107 12.33 7.09 3.06
N LEU A 108 11.38 6.25 2.66
CA LEU A 108 10.07 6.69 2.17
C LEU A 108 9.14 7.22 3.31
N ASN A 109 9.53 7.07 4.58
CA ASN A 109 8.81 7.54 5.78
C ASN A 109 9.71 7.36 7.02
N LYS A 110 10.26 8.46 7.54
CA LYS A 110 11.21 8.45 8.67
C LYS A 110 10.56 8.13 10.02
N ASP A 111 9.26 8.37 10.15
CA ASP A 111 8.49 8.23 11.40
C ASP A 111 7.66 6.94 11.43
N ALA A 112 8.11 5.93 10.67
CA ALA A 112 7.53 4.60 10.62
C ALA A 112 7.53 3.89 11.99
N GLU A 113 6.34 3.60 12.53
CA GLU A 113 6.23 2.76 13.72
C GLU A 113 6.20 1.25 13.37
N ILE A 114 6.94 0.46 14.16
CA ILE A 114 6.91 -1.01 14.11
C ILE A 114 5.65 -1.52 14.82
N PHE A 115 5.00 -2.54 14.25
CA PHE A 115 3.89 -3.23 14.91
C PHE A 115 4.38 -3.96 16.16
N LYS A 116 3.97 -3.49 17.34
CA LYS A 116 4.32 -4.09 18.63
C LYS A 116 3.13 -4.85 19.19
N VAL A 117 3.33 -6.05 19.70
CA VAL A 117 2.28 -6.87 20.32
C VAL A 117 2.79 -7.47 21.63
N LYS A 118 1.89 -7.73 22.59
CA LYS A 118 2.21 -8.50 23.80
C LYS A 118 1.92 -9.99 23.59
N PRO A 119 2.65 -10.91 24.21
CA PRO A 119 2.29 -12.33 24.20
C PRO A 119 0.86 -12.54 24.69
N GLY A 120 0.05 -13.27 23.92
CA GLY A 120 -1.36 -13.55 24.23
C GLY A 120 -2.34 -12.40 23.95
N GLU A 121 -1.89 -11.26 23.42
CA GLU A 121 -2.77 -10.16 23.00
C GLU A 121 -3.58 -10.57 21.77
N LEU A 122 -4.91 -10.45 21.83
CA LEU A 122 -5.75 -10.60 20.65
C LEU A 122 -5.45 -9.46 19.69
N THR A 123 -5.05 -9.82 18.46
CA THR A 123 -4.75 -8.85 17.40
C THR A 123 -5.63 -9.09 16.20
N ARG A 124 -5.95 -8.00 15.49
CA ARG A 124 -6.72 -8.02 14.25
C ARG A 124 -5.98 -7.25 13.17
N TRP A 125 -5.82 -7.88 12.02
CA TRP A 125 -5.06 -7.34 10.89
C TRP A 125 -5.99 -7.12 9.71
N TYR A 126 -6.10 -5.88 9.29
CA TYR A 126 -6.86 -5.48 8.12
C TYR A 126 -5.88 -5.28 6.96
N ILE A 127 -5.94 -6.18 5.98
CA ILE A 127 -5.00 -6.22 4.87
C ILE A 127 -5.75 -5.98 3.57
N VAL A 128 -5.34 -4.97 2.80
CA VAL A 128 -5.86 -4.69 1.46
C VAL A 128 -4.73 -4.67 0.44
N ASN A 129 -5.05 -5.01 -0.82
CA ASN A 129 -4.10 -5.05 -1.93
C ASN A 129 -4.83 -4.55 -3.20
N PRO A 130 -4.63 -3.30 -3.63
CA PRO A 130 -5.19 -2.73 -4.83
C PRO A 130 -4.50 -3.21 -6.11
#